data_AF-A0A2T2TR35-F1
#
_entry.id   AF-A0A2T2TR35-F1
#
_cell.length_a   1.000
_cell.length_b   1.000
_cell.length_c   1.000
_cell.angle_alpha   90.00
_cell.angle_beta   90.00
_cell.angle_gamma   90.00
#
_symmetry.space_group_name_H-M   'P 1'
#
loop_
_entity.id
_entity.type
_entity.pdbx_description
1 polymer ?
#
loop_
_entity_poly.entity_id
_entity_poly.type
_entity_poly.pdbx_seq_one_letter_code
_entity_poly.pdbx_strand_id
1 'polypeptide(L)'
;MTTPDLKNRQNGLPASDDAHAATSHEPSLFEKCHEYFKPSGDYAQAKAADLYPYFRPIERNEGTSAIMNGEEIVMAGSNNYLGLTADPRVQEASAEAIRKYGTGCTGSRFLNGTLDLHLELEERLADFMNEEACVLFSTGYMTNMGVIEGVAGRGDVVFSDKDNHACIVAGTQTSRAKTRR
;
A
#
# COMPACT_ATOMS: atom_id res chain seq x y z
N MET A 1 -6.54 3.15 -3.53
CA MET A 1 -6.67 4.46 -4.21
C MET A 1 -7.98 5.07 -3.74
N THR A 2 -7.96 5.78 -2.62
CA THR A 2 -9.14 6.48 -2.08
C THR A 2 -9.23 7.85 -2.75
N THR A 3 -10.40 8.16 -3.29
CA THR A 3 -10.72 9.44 -3.92
C THR A 3 -10.73 10.55 -2.86
N PRO A 4 -10.12 11.72 -3.11
CA PRO A 4 -10.31 12.91 -2.30
C PRO A 4 -11.81 13.27 -2.23
N ASP A 5 -12.25 13.93 -1.15
CA ASP A 5 -13.60 14.49 -1.02
C ASP A 5 -13.91 15.40 -2.23
N LEU A 6 -14.60 14.88 -3.23
CA LEU A 6 -15.11 15.64 -4.38
C LEU A 6 -16.35 16.42 -3.95
N LYS A 7 -16.19 17.43 -3.09
CA LYS A 7 -17.18 18.48 -2.91
C LYS A 7 -17.21 19.40 -4.15
N ASN A 8 -17.68 18.89 -5.30
CA ASN A 8 -18.18 19.64 -6.48
C ASN A 8 -18.07 18.86 -7.80
N ARG A 9 -18.84 17.77 -7.98
CA ARG A 9 -19.17 17.29 -9.34
C ARG A 9 -20.65 16.93 -9.43
N GLN A 10 -21.51 17.93 -9.32
CA GLN A 10 -22.80 17.88 -10.00
C GLN A 10 -22.56 18.43 -11.41
N ASN A 11 -22.44 17.55 -12.40
CA ASN A 11 -22.69 17.91 -13.79
C ASN A 11 -23.37 16.71 -14.45
N GLY A 12 -24.57 16.97 -14.98
CA GLY A 12 -25.57 15.98 -15.37
C GLY A 12 -25.12 15.06 -16.49
N LEU A 13 -25.50 13.79 -16.35
CA LEU A 13 -25.67 12.87 -17.47
C LEU A 13 -27.16 12.86 -17.83
N PRO A 14 -27.53 12.91 -19.12
CA PRO A 14 -28.93 12.86 -19.53
C PRO A 14 -29.50 11.46 -19.24
N ALA A 15 -30.74 11.43 -18.75
CA ALA A 15 -31.49 10.19 -18.60
C ALA A 15 -31.83 9.64 -19.98
N SER A 16 -31.41 8.41 -20.28
CA SER A 16 -31.95 7.63 -21.40
C SER A 16 -33.15 6.84 -20.88
N ASP A 17 -34.32 7.14 -21.44
CA ASP A 17 -35.54 6.35 -21.29
C ASP A 17 -35.32 4.97 -21.91
N ASP A 18 -35.29 3.92 -21.09
CA ASP A 18 -35.53 2.55 -21.54
C ASP A 18 -36.38 1.82 -20.51
N ALA A 19 -37.64 1.61 -20.87
CA ALA A 19 -38.61 0.85 -20.10
C ALA A 19 -38.46 -0.65 -20.39
N HIS A 20 -37.85 -1.41 -19.48
CA HIS A 20 -37.97 -2.87 -19.49
C HIS A 20 -37.93 -3.50 -18.08
N ALA A 21 -39.03 -4.22 -17.78
CA ALA A 21 -39.20 -5.42 -16.95
C ALA A 21 -38.64 -5.46 -15.51
N ALA A 22 -39.50 -5.90 -14.59
CA ALA A 22 -39.17 -6.22 -13.19
C ALA A 22 -37.99 -7.20 -13.11
N THR A 23 -36.82 -6.69 -12.77
CA THR A 23 -35.63 -7.48 -12.46
C THR A 23 -35.57 -7.70 -10.95
N SER A 24 -35.40 -8.97 -10.54
CA SER A 24 -34.95 -9.30 -9.20
C SER A 24 -33.70 -8.47 -8.90
N HIS A 25 -33.73 -7.68 -7.83
CA HIS A 25 -32.63 -6.77 -7.49
C HIS A 25 -31.42 -7.59 -7.03
N GLU A 26 -30.66 -8.13 -7.98
CA GLU A 26 -29.32 -8.61 -7.69
C GLU A 26 -28.45 -7.39 -7.36
N PRO A 27 -27.75 -7.41 -6.23
CA PRO A 27 -26.96 -6.27 -5.83
C PRO A 27 -25.79 -6.07 -6.78
N SER A 28 -25.53 -4.82 -7.17
CA SER A 28 -24.42 -4.52 -8.07
C SER A 28 -23.08 -4.83 -7.40
N LEU A 29 -22.02 -5.12 -8.18
CA LEU A 29 -20.66 -5.29 -7.66
C LEU A 29 -20.21 -4.12 -6.75
N PHE A 30 -20.71 -2.91 -7.04
CA PHE A 30 -20.38 -1.68 -6.32
C PHE A 30 -21.28 -1.39 -5.14
N GLU A 31 -22.38 -2.12 -4.95
CA GLU A 31 -23.35 -1.85 -3.90
C GLU A 31 -22.70 -1.84 -2.52
N LYS A 32 -21.87 -2.86 -2.24
CA LYS A 32 -21.05 -2.94 -1.01
C LYS A 32 -20.12 -1.73 -0.80
N CYS A 33 -19.68 -1.08 -1.87
CA CYS A 33 -18.84 0.11 -1.78
C CYS A 33 -19.67 1.32 -1.34
N HIS A 34 -20.93 1.41 -1.76
CA HIS A 34 -21.83 2.50 -1.41
C HIS A 34 -22.41 2.36 -0.01
N GLU A 35 -22.64 1.13 0.48
CA GLU A 35 -23.18 0.88 1.82
C GLU A 35 -22.39 1.61 2.91
N TYR A 36 -21.06 1.54 2.87
CA TYR A 36 -20.19 2.16 3.86
C TYR A 36 -20.32 3.70 3.91
N PHE A 37 -20.64 4.33 2.78
CA PHE A 37 -20.73 5.79 2.63
C PHE A 37 -22.16 6.34 2.70
N LYS A 38 -23.18 5.49 2.96
CA LYS A 38 -24.55 5.96 3.17
C LYS A 38 -24.60 6.96 4.33
N PRO A 39 -25.58 7.88 4.37
CA PRO A 39 -25.75 8.79 5.51
C PRO A 39 -25.91 8.07 6.86
N SER A 40 -26.48 6.86 6.84
CA SER A 40 -26.61 5.97 8.01
C SER A 40 -25.38 5.07 8.22
N GLY A 41 -24.39 5.09 7.34
CA GLY A 41 -23.20 4.23 7.40
C GLY A 41 -22.14 4.77 8.36
N ASP A 42 -21.22 3.88 8.76
CA ASP A 42 -20.19 4.17 9.76
C ASP A 42 -19.31 5.36 9.39
N TYR A 43 -18.99 5.54 8.09
CA TYR A 43 -18.21 6.68 7.63
C TYR A 43 -18.89 8.02 7.94
N ALA A 44 -20.18 8.15 7.59
CA ALA A 44 -20.91 9.40 7.76
C ALA A 44 -21.04 9.74 9.24
N GLN A 45 -21.33 8.74 10.08
CA GLN A 45 -21.41 8.89 11.54
C GLN A 45 -20.06 9.28 12.15
N ALA A 46 -18.98 8.57 11.82
CA ALA A 46 -17.64 8.86 12.33
C ALA A 46 -17.13 10.24 11.89
N LYS A 47 -17.42 10.65 10.65
CA LYS A 47 -17.04 11.97 10.14
C LYS A 47 -17.84 13.09 10.79
N ALA A 48 -19.16 12.92 10.97
CA ALA A 48 -20.00 13.90 11.66
C ALA A 48 -19.58 14.10 13.12
N ALA A 49 -19.03 13.06 13.75
CA ALA A 49 -18.50 13.09 15.12
C ALA A 49 -17.02 13.52 15.22
N ASP A 50 -16.34 13.84 14.11
CA ASP A 50 -14.89 14.12 14.04
C ASP A 50 -13.99 12.98 14.56
N LEU A 51 -14.46 11.73 14.46
CA LEU A 51 -13.76 10.53 14.92
C LEU A 51 -13.12 9.74 13.78
N TYR A 52 -13.23 10.20 12.53
CA TYR A 52 -12.65 9.48 11.40
C TYR A 52 -11.10 9.56 11.43
N PRO A 53 -10.38 8.43 11.59
CA PRO A 53 -8.93 8.46 11.85
C PRO A 53 -8.09 8.34 10.58
N TYR A 54 -8.69 7.97 9.45
CA TYR A 54 -7.96 7.60 8.25
C TYR A 54 -7.72 8.79 7.32
N PHE A 55 -6.64 8.70 6.54
CA PHE A 55 -6.29 9.65 5.48
C PHE A 55 -6.19 11.11 5.94
N ARG A 56 -5.84 11.34 7.22
CA ARG A 56 -5.61 12.68 7.73
C ARG A 56 -4.37 13.28 7.03
N PRO A 57 -4.49 14.43 6.37
CA PRO A 57 -3.39 15.01 5.60
C PRO A 57 -2.30 15.52 6.54
N ILE A 58 -1.05 15.14 6.22
CA ILE A 58 0.15 15.71 6.85
C ILE A 58 0.68 16.78 5.89
N GLU A 59 0.72 18.03 6.36
CA GLU A 59 1.17 19.18 5.57
C GLU A 59 2.69 19.27 5.57
N ARG A 60 3.32 18.92 6.69
CA ARG A 60 4.77 18.89 6.87
C ARG A 60 5.17 17.80 7.87
N ASN A 61 6.30 17.15 7.65
CA ASN A 61 6.82 16.09 8.51
C ASN A 61 8.31 16.32 8.80
N GLU A 62 8.67 16.42 10.08
CA GLU A 62 10.05 16.61 10.56
C GLU A 62 10.58 15.37 11.30
N GLY A 63 9.95 14.21 11.12
CA GLY A 63 10.31 12.97 11.79
C GLY A 63 9.56 12.82 13.12
N THR A 64 9.94 13.58 14.14
CA THR A 64 9.34 13.50 15.49
C THR A 64 8.11 14.40 15.66
N SER A 65 7.99 15.44 14.85
CA SER A 65 6.84 16.35 14.79
C SER A 65 6.26 16.41 13.37
N ALA A 66 4.99 16.80 13.27
CA ALA A 66 4.31 17.02 12.00
C ALA A 66 3.33 18.19 12.10
N ILE A 67 2.98 18.79 10.96
CA ILE A 67 1.89 19.77 10.87
C ILE A 67 0.66 19.06 10.31
N MET A 68 -0.42 19.08 11.07
CA MET A 68 -1.72 18.55 10.70
C MET A 68 -2.82 19.55 11.09
N ASN A 69 -3.70 19.90 10.14
CA ASN A 69 -4.73 20.92 10.34
C ASN A 69 -4.16 22.29 10.79
N GLY A 70 -2.98 22.66 10.27
CA GLY A 70 -2.27 23.89 10.67
C GLY A 70 -1.66 23.88 12.08
N GLU A 71 -1.77 22.78 12.83
CA GLU A 71 -1.22 22.65 14.17
C GLU A 71 0.00 21.73 14.18
N GLU A 72 0.98 22.06 15.03
CA GLU A 72 2.12 21.18 15.30
C GLU A 72 1.72 20.07 16.26
N ILE A 73 2.02 18.83 15.88
CA ILE A 73 1.71 17.62 16.65
C ILE A 73 2.95 16.75 16.83
N VAL A 74 2.97 15.93 17.88
CA VAL A 74 3.97 14.87 18.06
C VAL A 74 3.61 13.68 17.18
N MET A 75 4.56 13.24 16.34
CA MET A 75 4.39 12.10 15.43
C MET A 75 4.75 10.79 16.14
N ALA A 76 3.78 10.24 16.88
CA ALA A 76 3.91 8.93 17.54
C ALA A 76 3.31 7.75 16.73
N GLY A 77 2.81 8.01 15.51
CA GLY A 77 2.14 7.02 14.65
C GLY A 77 2.92 6.62 13.39
N SER A 78 4.25 6.79 13.41
CA SER A 78 5.13 6.54 12.26
C SER A 78 5.99 5.29 12.45
N ASN A 79 6.48 4.72 11.35
CA ASN A 79 7.48 3.63 11.33
C ASN A 79 8.92 4.14 11.15
N ASN A 80 9.16 5.45 11.31
CA ASN A 80 10.47 6.07 11.13
C ASN A 80 11.35 5.93 12.38
N TYR A 81 11.64 4.70 12.79
CA TYR A 81 12.29 4.39 14.08
C TYR A 81 13.65 5.06 14.27
N LEU A 82 14.42 5.23 13.20
CA LEU A 82 15.77 5.80 13.23
C LEU A 82 15.83 7.25 12.74
N GLY A 83 14.70 7.86 12.38
CA GLY A 83 14.67 9.25 11.88
C GLY A 83 15.27 9.45 10.48
N LEU A 84 15.59 8.39 9.74
CA LEU A 84 16.43 8.47 8.54
C LEU A 84 15.75 9.15 7.34
N THR A 85 14.43 9.31 7.33
CA THR A 85 13.72 9.99 6.23
C THR A 85 14.10 11.46 6.07
N ALA A 86 14.60 12.09 7.13
CA ALA A 86 15.08 13.48 7.13
C ALA A 86 16.61 13.59 7.25
N ASP A 87 17.34 12.46 7.21
CA ASP A 87 18.80 12.48 7.28
C ASP A 87 19.36 13.10 5.99
N PRO A 88 20.18 14.17 6.08
CA PRO A 88 20.68 14.89 4.91
C PRO A 88 21.52 14.00 3.99
N ARG A 89 22.18 12.97 4.52
CA ARG A 89 22.98 12.03 3.72
C ARG A 89 22.07 11.17 2.84
N VAL A 90 20.92 10.76 3.36
CA VAL A 90 19.93 9.95 2.63
C VAL A 90 19.24 10.80 1.55
N GLN A 91 18.92 12.06 1.87
CA GLN A 91 18.35 13.00 0.92
C GLN A 91 19.30 13.29 -0.24
N GLU A 92 20.58 13.55 0.06
CA GLU A 92 21.58 13.80 -0.97
C GLU A 92 21.81 12.58 -1.86
N ALA A 93 21.95 11.38 -1.27
CA ALA A 93 22.09 10.14 -2.05
C ALA A 93 20.88 9.89 -2.97
N SER A 94 19.67 10.23 -2.51
CA SER A 94 18.45 10.15 -3.33
C SER A 94 18.48 11.14 -4.51
N ALA A 95 18.92 12.38 -4.27
CA ALA A 95 19.07 13.38 -5.32
C ALA A 95 20.11 12.97 -6.37
N GLU A 96 21.24 12.41 -5.94
CA GLU A 96 22.27 11.89 -6.85
C GLU A 96 21.77 10.69 -7.67
N ALA A 97 21.03 9.77 -7.05
CA ALA A 97 20.44 8.64 -7.77
C ALA A 97 19.48 9.13 -8.87
N ILE A 98 18.64 10.14 -8.59
CA ILE A 98 17.77 10.74 -9.59
C ILE A 98 18.58 11.40 -10.72
N ARG A 99 19.65 12.11 -10.40
CA ARG A 99 20.54 12.73 -11.40
C ARG A 99 21.21 11.69 -12.30
N LYS A 100 21.66 10.56 -11.75
CA LYS A 100 22.37 9.50 -12.49
C LYS A 100 21.42 8.59 -13.28
N TYR A 101 20.31 8.18 -12.70
CA TYR A 101 19.44 7.11 -13.23
C TYR A 101 18.09 7.60 -13.76
N GLY A 102 17.72 8.86 -13.50
CA GLY A 102 16.38 9.38 -13.77
C GLY A 102 15.35 8.95 -12.73
N THR A 103 14.08 9.16 -13.06
CA THR A 103 12.95 8.99 -12.11
C THR A 103 12.37 7.58 -12.08
N GLY A 104 12.89 6.64 -12.86
CA GLY A 104 12.38 5.27 -12.89
C GLY A 104 13.08 4.39 -13.92
N CYS A 105 12.85 3.08 -13.79
CA CYS A 105 13.52 2.06 -14.61
C CYS A 105 12.72 1.61 -15.84
N THR A 106 11.46 2.04 -15.95
CA THR A 106 10.52 1.75 -17.07
C THR A 106 10.45 0.28 -17.51
N GLY A 107 10.73 -0.66 -16.60
CA GLY A 107 10.76 -2.09 -16.85
C GLY A 107 10.78 -2.91 -15.57
N SER A 108 10.46 -4.20 -15.68
CA SER A 108 10.59 -5.14 -14.56
C SER A 108 12.05 -5.51 -14.34
N ARG A 109 12.40 -5.92 -13.11
CA ARG A 109 13.72 -6.50 -12.80
C ARG A 109 14.08 -7.70 -13.67
N PHE A 110 13.07 -8.44 -14.13
CA PHE A 110 13.23 -9.60 -15.00
C PHE A 110 13.61 -9.25 -16.44
N LEU A 111 13.28 -8.04 -16.89
CA LEU A 111 13.61 -7.54 -18.23
C LEU A 111 14.64 -6.41 -18.12
N ASN A 112 14.25 -5.19 -18.50
CA ASN A 112 15.14 -4.04 -18.63
C ASN A 112 15.18 -3.12 -17.39
N GLY A 113 14.60 -3.53 -16.26
CA GLY A 113 14.44 -2.68 -15.07
C GLY A 113 15.56 -2.78 -14.03
N THR A 114 16.62 -3.53 -14.29
CA THR A 114 17.74 -3.68 -13.35
C THR A 114 18.82 -2.63 -13.62
N LEU A 115 19.10 -1.81 -12.60
CA LEU A 115 20.22 -0.87 -12.56
C LEU A 115 21.38 -1.51 -11.79
N ASP A 116 22.61 -1.02 -12.03
CA ASP A 116 23.78 -1.34 -11.20
C ASP A 116 23.50 -1.07 -9.70
N LEU A 117 22.77 0.01 -9.39
CA LEU A 117 22.35 0.36 -8.03
C LEU A 117 21.50 -0.72 -7.34
N HIS A 118 20.66 -1.45 -8.09
CA HIS A 118 19.89 -2.55 -7.51
C HIS A 118 20.79 -3.70 -7.08
N LEU A 119 21.77 -4.05 -7.92
CA LEU A 119 22.71 -5.14 -7.64
C LEU A 119 23.63 -4.79 -6.47
N GLU A 120 24.11 -3.54 -6.40
CA GLU A 120 24.90 -3.05 -5.26
C GLU A 120 24.10 -3.14 -3.95
N LEU A 121 22.82 -2.74 -3.98
CA LEU A 121 21.97 -2.83 -2.79
C LEU A 121 21.70 -4.29 -2.39
N GLU A 122 21.50 -5.20 -3.34
CA GLU A 122 21.32 -6.63 -3.08
C GLU A 122 22.55 -7.24 -2.40
N GLU A 123 23.75 -6.96 -2.91
CA GLU A 123 25.01 -7.42 -2.32
C GLU A 123 25.18 -6.88 -0.88
N ARG A 124 25.00 -5.58 -0.69
CA ARG A 124 25.15 -4.93 0.62
C ARG A 124 24.11 -5.40 1.64
N LEU A 125 22.88 -5.71 1.20
CA LEU A 125 21.85 -6.27 2.07
C LEU A 125 22.15 -7.73 2.42
N ALA A 126 22.65 -8.53 1.47
CA ALA A 126 23.08 -9.90 1.75
C ALA A 126 24.17 -9.91 2.82
N ASP A 127 25.19 -9.05 2.67
CA ASP A 127 26.25 -8.88 3.67
C ASP A 127 25.72 -8.41 5.02
N PHE A 128 24.84 -7.39 5.02
CA PHE A 128 24.26 -6.83 6.27
C PHE A 128 23.42 -7.86 7.03
N MET A 129 22.67 -8.69 6.30
CA MET A 129 21.81 -9.73 6.87
C MET A 129 22.56 -11.05 7.13
N ASN A 130 23.83 -11.15 6.72
CA ASN A 130 24.64 -12.36 6.77
C ASN A 130 23.97 -13.55 6.03
N GLU A 131 23.56 -13.29 4.79
CA GLU A 131 22.94 -14.26 3.88
C GLU A 131 23.75 -14.37 2.58
N GLU A 132 23.62 -15.49 1.86
CA GLU A 132 24.39 -15.75 0.63
C GLU A 132 24.00 -14.81 -0.53
N ALA A 133 22.74 -14.40 -0.58
CA ALA A 133 22.20 -13.53 -1.62
C ALA A 133 20.94 -12.80 -1.14
N CYS A 134 20.62 -11.69 -1.81
CA CYS A 134 19.40 -10.93 -1.59
C CYS A 134 18.72 -10.64 -2.93
N VAL A 135 17.38 -10.50 -2.92
CA VAL A 135 16.61 -10.04 -4.07
C VAL A 135 15.62 -8.97 -3.64
N LEU A 136 15.58 -7.86 -4.37
CA LEU A 136 14.69 -6.74 -4.07
C LEU A 136 13.32 -6.91 -4.70
N PHE A 137 12.30 -6.50 -3.94
CA PHE A 137 10.94 -6.25 -4.41
C PHE A 137 10.58 -4.78 -4.23
N SER A 138 9.62 -4.27 -5.00
CA SER A 138 9.19 -2.87 -4.89
C SER A 138 8.58 -2.49 -3.54
N THR A 139 8.01 -3.46 -2.81
CA THR A 139 7.44 -3.24 -1.47
C THR A 139 7.60 -4.48 -0.59
N GLY A 140 7.57 -4.29 0.75
CA GLY A 140 7.53 -5.39 1.71
C GLY A 140 6.27 -6.26 1.60
N TYR A 141 5.16 -5.71 1.10
CA TYR A 141 3.94 -6.48 0.83
C TYR A 141 4.20 -7.48 -0.31
N MET A 142 4.75 -7.01 -1.42
CA MET A 142 5.09 -7.87 -2.58
C MET A 142 6.17 -8.88 -2.24
N THR A 143 7.11 -8.54 -1.35
CA THR A 143 8.15 -9.47 -0.88
C THR A 143 7.52 -10.72 -0.28
N ASN A 144 6.65 -10.55 0.72
CA ASN A 144 6.01 -11.67 1.39
C ASN A 144 5.11 -12.48 0.46
N MET A 145 4.31 -11.79 -0.37
CA MET A 145 3.43 -12.45 -1.32
C MET A 145 4.21 -13.28 -2.35
N GLY A 146 5.25 -12.69 -2.95
CA GLY A 146 6.06 -13.33 -3.97
C GLY A 146 6.91 -14.48 -3.44
N VAL A 147 7.49 -14.34 -2.24
CA VAL A 147 8.29 -15.41 -1.62
C VAL A 147 7.41 -16.61 -1.26
N ILE A 148 6.27 -16.39 -0.61
CA ILE A 148 5.38 -17.49 -0.20
C ILE A 148 4.81 -18.21 -1.42
N GLU A 149 4.37 -17.47 -2.44
CA GLU A 149 3.88 -18.04 -3.70
C GLU A 149 4.96 -18.79 -4.49
N GLY A 150 6.20 -18.27 -4.49
CA GLY A 150 7.31 -18.89 -5.21
C GLY A 150 7.82 -20.18 -4.58
N VAL A 151 7.70 -20.33 -3.25
CA VAL A 151 8.28 -21.46 -2.51
C VAL A 151 7.27 -22.54 -2.16
N ALA A 152 6.00 -22.19 -1.89
CA ALA A 152 4.96 -23.15 -1.51
C ALA A 152 3.95 -23.35 -2.63
N GLY A 153 3.61 -24.60 -2.93
CA GLY A 153 2.70 -24.98 -4.00
C GLY A 153 1.66 -26.04 -3.60
N ARG A 154 1.01 -26.63 -4.61
CA ARG A 154 0.06 -27.73 -4.38
C ARG A 154 0.79 -28.93 -3.78
N GLY A 155 0.25 -29.46 -2.69
CA GLY A 155 0.84 -30.59 -1.96
C GLY A 155 1.59 -30.16 -0.71
N ASP A 156 1.99 -28.89 -0.64
CA ASP A 156 2.70 -28.34 0.53
C ASP A 156 1.73 -27.86 1.61
N VAL A 157 2.28 -27.63 2.80
CA VAL A 157 1.56 -27.09 3.96
C VAL A 157 2.30 -25.86 4.47
N VAL A 158 1.57 -24.75 4.61
CA VAL A 158 2.09 -23.51 5.23
C VAL A 158 1.50 -23.37 6.62
N PHE A 159 2.33 -23.34 7.66
CA PHE A 159 1.90 -22.98 9.01
C PHE A 159 2.06 -21.47 9.18
N SER A 160 0.95 -20.77 9.40
CA SER A 160 0.90 -19.33 9.55
C SER A 160 0.35 -18.98 10.91
N ASP A 161 1.07 -18.17 11.67
CA ASP A 161 0.53 -17.55 12.87
C ASP A 161 -0.77 -16.79 12.57
N LYS A 162 -1.68 -16.76 13.55
CA LYS A 162 -3.00 -16.13 13.44
C LYS A 162 -2.91 -14.62 13.26
N ASP A 163 -1.90 -14.00 13.87
CA ASP A 163 -1.70 -12.54 13.93
C ASP A 163 -0.64 -12.07 12.91
N ASN A 164 -0.25 -12.94 11.98
CA ASN A 164 0.64 -12.59 10.89
C ASN A 164 0.13 -11.40 10.08
N HIS A 165 1.07 -10.57 9.63
CA HIS A 165 0.77 -9.39 8.82
C HIS A 165 -0.02 -9.75 7.56
N ALA A 166 -0.91 -8.85 7.12
CA ALA A 166 -1.84 -9.10 6.03
C ALA A 166 -1.18 -9.57 4.71
N CYS A 167 0.06 -9.12 4.43
CA CYS A 167 0.81 -9.56 3.24
C CYS A 167 1.22 -11.03 3.28
N ILE A 168 1.50 -11.59 4.45
CA ILE A 168 1.80 -13.01 4.63
C ILE A 168 0.54 -13.82 4.38
N VAL A 169 -0.58 -13.38 4.98
CA VAL A 169 -1.90 -13.99 4.77
C VAL A 169 -2.29 -13.99 3.29
N ALA A 170 -2.06 -12.87 2.59
CA ALA A 170 -2.31 -12.78 1.16
C ALA A 170 -1.41 -13.75 0.37
N GLY A 171 -0.11 -13.84 0.71
CA GLY A 171 0.80 -14.82 0.10
C GLY A 171 0.35 -16.27 0.30
N THR A 172 -0.14 -16.63 1.49
CA THR A 172 -0.66 -17.99 1.70
C THR A 172 -1.89 -18.28 0.83
N GLN A 173 -2.75 -17.27 0.63
CA GLN A 173 -3.93 -17.40 -0.23
C GLN A 173 -3.57 -17.56 -1.71
N THR A 174 -2.47 -16.95 -2.19
CA THR A 174 -2.02 -17.09 -3.59
C THR A 174 -1.21 -18.36 -3.85
N SER A 175 -0.45 -18.87 -2.86
CA SER A 175 0.47 -20.02 -2.98
C SER A 175 -0.14 -21.39 -3.37
N ARG A 176 -1.48 -21.54 -3.40
CA ARG A 176 -2.20 -22.82 -3.62
C ARG A 176 -1.84 -23.96 -2.65
N ALA A 177 -0.95 -23.72 -1.68
CA ALA A 177 -0.61 -24.64 -0.62
C ALA A 177 -1.73 -24.71 0.42
N LYS A 178 -1.73 -25.78 1.23
CA LYS A 178 -2.71 -25.94 2.30
C LYS A 178 -2.28 -25.17 3.54
N THR A 179 -2.93 -24.06 3.86
CA THR A 179 -2.60 -23.28 5.06
C THR A 179 -3.13 -23.93 6.36
N ARG A 180 -2.36 -23.84 7.44
CA ARG A 180 -2.78 -24.07 8.83
C ARG A 180 -2.57 -22.79 9.62
N ARG A 181 -3.57 -22.42 10.40
CA ARG A 181 -3.55 -21.30 11.36
C ARG A 181 -3.73 -21.84 12.76
#